data_AF-A0A830FTW4-F1
#
_entry.id   AF-A0A830FTW4-F1
#
_cell.length_a   1.000
_cell.length_b   1.000
_cell.length_c   1.000
_cell.angle_alpha   90.00
_cell.angle_beta   90.00
_cell.angle_gamma   90.00
#
_symmetry.space_group_name_H-M   'P 1'
#
loop_
_entity.id
_entity.type
_entity.pdbx_description
1 polymer ?
#
loop_
_entity_poly.entity_id
_entity_poly.type
_entity_poly.pdbx_seq_one_letter_code
_entity_poly.pdbx_strand_id
1 'polypeptide(L)' 'MSKRRCDACGARVEVPGGVGDFWDFGSLEKAGPGGLTLELDDGSEFFLCYDCIEALPEDPARADVEALTEE' A
#
# COMPACT_ATOMS: atom_id res chain seq x y z
N MET A 1 11.27 -3.63 11.00
CA MET A 1 10.83 -3.32 9.63
C MET A 1 10.08 -4.51 9.04
N SER A 2 8.76 -4.41 8.93
CA SER A 2 7.93 -5.43 8.29
C SER A 2 7.71 -5.03 6.83
N LYS A 3 7.99 -5.94 5.91
CA LYS A 3 7.73 -5.77 4.47
C LYS A 3 6.48 -6.55 4.12
N ARG A 4 5.48 -5.89 3.53
CA ARG A 4 4.30 -6.56 2.96
C ARG A 4 4.36 -6.47 1.44
N ARG A 5 3.63 -7.36 0.77
CA ARG A 5 3.39 -7.24 -0.66
C ARG A 5 2.11 -6.46 -0.88
N CYS A 6 2.13 -5.55 -1.85
CA CYS A 6 0.92 -4.93 -2.38
C CYS A 6 -0.02 -6.03 -2.89
N ASP A 7 -1.30 -5.97 -2.54
CA ASP A 7 -2.33 -6.90 -3.03
C ASP A 7 -2.66 -6.67 -4.51
N ALA A 8 -2.44 -5.45 -5.02
CA ALA A 8 -2.50 -5.16 -6.46
C ALA A 8 -1.25 -5.68 -7.17
N CYS A 9 -0.20 -4.86 -7.29
CA CYS A 9 0.99 -5.17 -8.11
C CYS A 9 1.96 -6.23 -7.55
N GLY A 10 1.71 -6.79 -6.37
CA GLY A 10 2.61 -7.76 -5.73
C GLY A 10 3.97 -7.20 -5.26
N ALA A 11 4.22 -5.89 -5.44
CA ALA A 11 5.49 -5.26 -5.09
C ALA A 11 5.75 -5.33 -3.58
N ARG A 12 7.02 -5.54 -3.21
CA ARG A 12 7.44 -5.55 -1.81
C ARG A 12 7.57 -4.11 -1.32
N VAL A 13 6.64 -3.69 -0.49
CA VAL A 13 6.63 -2.36 0.12
C VAL A 13 6.85 -2.42 1.61
N GLU A 14 7.52 -1.40 2.12
CA GLU A 14 7.76 -1.26 3.54
C GLU A 14 6.48 -0.74 4.19
N VAL A 15 6.02 -1.44 5.23
CA VAL A 15 4.85 -1.01 5.99
C VAL A 15 5.33 -0.06 7.08
N PRO A 16 5.01 1.25 7.01
CA PRO A 16 5.18 2.15 8.15
C PRO A 16 4.12 1.75 9.19
N GLY A 17 4.43 0.74 10.00
CA GLY A 17 3.46 0.09 10.87
C GLY A 17 4.07 -0.37 12.18
N GLY A 18 4.23 0.58 13.12
CA GLY A 18 4.54 0.30 14.51
C GLY A 18 4.35 1.55 15.37
N VAL A 19 3.55 1.46 16.43
CA VAL A 19 3.30 2.53 17.43
C VAL A 19 4.55 2.88 18.29
N GLY A 20 5.74 2.71 17.72
CA GLY A 20 7.04 3.04 18.30
C GLY A 20 8.03 3.67 17.31
N ASP A 21 7.68 3.76 16.01
CA ASP A 21 8.56 4.27 14.94
C ASP A 21 8.32 5.76 14.62
N PHE A 22 7.73 6.52 15.54
CA PHE A 22 7.51 7.97 15.39
C PHE A 22 8.83 8.80 15.38
N TRP A 23 10.00 8.17 15.52
CA TRP A 23 11.29 8.84 15.79
C TRP A 23 12.50 8.34 14.97
N ASP A 24 12.33 7.65 13.84
CA ASP A 24 13.46 7.40 12.91
C ASP A 24 13.29 8.19 11.61
N PHE A 25 13.30 9.52 11.73
CA PHE A 25 13.38 10.43 10.58
C PHE A 25 14.77 10.43 9.90
N GLY A 26 15.69 9.55 10.31
CA GLY A 26 17.10 9.51 9.87
C GLY A 26 17.42 8.54 8.73
N SER A 27 16.49 7.65 8.34
CA SER A 27 16.68 6.67 7.24
C SER A 27 15.70 6.84 6.07
N LEU A 28 15.03 7.99 5.97
CA LEU A 28 14.04 8.26 4.90
C LEU A 28 14.67 8.46 3.50
N GLU A 29 15.99 8.61 3.37
CA GLU A 29 16.66 8.63 2.05
C GLU A 29 16.67 7.25 1.35
N LYS A 30 16.21 6.18 2.02
CA LYS A 30 16.00 4.84 1.42
C LYS A 30 14.56 4.35 1.54
N ALA A 31 13.60 5.24 1.77
CA ALA A 31 12.20 4.86 1.78
C ALA A 31 11.80 4.41 0.37
N GLY A 32 11.78 3.09 0.16
CA GLY A 32 11.14 2.49 -1.01
C GLY A 32 9.66 2.89 -1.08
N PRO A 33 8.93 2.45 -2.12
CA PRO A 33 7.50 2.73 -2.23
C PRO A 33 6.81 2.33 -0.92
N GLY A 34 6.25 3.31 -0.22
CA GLY A 34 5.47 3.08 0.98
C GLY A 34 4.11 2.48 0.61
N GLY A 35 3.45 1.84 1.57
CA GLY A 35 2.09 1.34 1.39
C GLY A 35 1.27 1.43 2.67
N LEU A 36 -0.05 1.47 2.51
CA LEU A 36 -1.02 1.52 3.60
C LEU A 36 -2.20 0.60 3.31
N THR A 37 -2.86 0.16 4.38
CA THR A 37 -4.10 -0.61 4.26
C THR A 37 -5.24 0.37 3.99
N LEU A 38 -5.93 0.20 2.86
CA LEU A 38 -7.07 1.00 2.45
C LEU A 38 -8.34 0.16 2.54
N GLU A 39 -9.38 0.71 3.14
CA GLU A 39 -10.72 0.14 3.19
C GLU A 39 -11.52 0.67 2.00
N LEU A 40 -12.03 -0.23 1.15
CA LEU A 40 -12.86 0.09 -0.01
C LEU A 40 -14.33 0.24 0.39
N ASP A 41 -15.15 0.84 -0.48
CA ASP A 41 -16.59 1.08 -0.23
C ASP A 41 -17.40 -0.23 -0.02
N ASP A 42 -16.95 -1.33 -0.63
CA ASP A 42 -17.51 -2.68 -0.41
C ASP A 42 -17.19 -3.25 0.99
N GLY A 43 -16.48 -2.52 1.84
CA GLY A 43 -16.03 -2.97 3.17
C GLY A 43 -14.85 -3.95 3.13
N SER A 44 -14.17 -4.03 1.99
CA SER A 44 -12.99 -4.88 1.81
C SER A 44 -11.72 -4.10 2.14
N GLU A 45 -10.80 -4.71 2.89
CA GLU A 45 -9.51 -4.12 3.24
C GLU A 45 -8.39 -4.68 2.35
N PHE A 46 -7.66 -3.80 1.66
CA PHE A 46 -6.52 -4.18 0.82
C PHE A 46 -5.27 -3.40 1.19
N PHE A 47 -4.11 -4.05 1.16
CA PHE A 47 -2.85 -3.38 1.40
C PHE A 47 -2.22 -2.96 0.07
N LEU A 48 -2.16 -1.66 -0.18
CA LEU A 48 -1.74 -1.09 -1.46
C LEU A 48 -0.53 -0.16 -1.30
N CYS A 49 0.34 -0.13 -2.29
CA CYS A 49 1.41 0.86 -2.38
C CYS A 49 0.87 2.21 -2.88
N TYR A 50 1.58 3.30 -2.60
CA TYR A 50 1.17 4.64 -3.05
C TYR A 50 0.93 4.71 -4.56
N ASP A 51 1.82 4.13 -5.39
CA ASP A 51 1.61 4.06 -6.85
C ASP A 51 0.27 3.42 -7.26
N CYS A 52 -0.11 2.30 -6.64
CA CYS A 52 -1.38 1.65 -6.95
C CYS A 52 -2.57 2.47 -6.45
N ILE A 53 -2.44 3.13 -5.30
CA ILE A 53 -3.49 4.01 -4.76
C ILE A 53 -3.69 5.22 -5.69
N GLU A 54 -2.61 5.78 -6.23
CA GLU A 54 -2.67 6.90 -7.18
C GLU A 54 -3.21 6.49 -8.57
N ALA A 55 -3.08 5.22 -8.93
CA ALA A 55 -3.63 4.66 -10.17
C ALA A 55 -5.12 4.29 -10.07
N LEU A 56 -5.65 4.13 -8.85
CA LEU A 56 -7.05 3.76 -8.63
C LEU A 56 -8.01 4.91 -8.97
N PRO A 57 -9.25 4.59 -9.41
CA PRO A 57 -10.28 5.59 -9.62
C PRO A 57 -10.77 6.20 -8.29
N GLU A 58 -11.56 7.27 -8.38
CA GLU A 58 -12.12 7.99 -7.23
C GLU A 58 -12.99 7.12 -6.30
N ASP A 59 -13.67 6.12 -6.87
CA ASP A 59 -14.45 5.10 -6.16
C ASP A 59 -13.85 3.72 -6.46
N PRO A 60 -12.79 3.32 -5.75
CA PRO A 60 -12.10 2.07 -6.04
C PRO A 60 -12.92 0.88 -5.55
N ALA A 61 -13.24 -0.04 -6.46
CA ALA A 61 -13.82 -1.33 -6.11
C ALA A 61 -12.74 -2.41 -6.06
N ARG A 62 -13.10 -3.58 -5.49
CA ARG A 62 -12.23 -4.76 -5.50
C ARG A 62 -11.75 -5.11 -6.92
N ALA A 63 -12.64 -4.97 -7.90
CA ALA A 63 -12.33 -5.25 -9.30
C ALA A 63 -11.22 -4.35 -9.85
N ASP A 64 -11.14 -3.09 -9.44
CA ASP A 64 -10.08 -2.17 -9.86
C ASP A 64 -8.73 -2.58 -9.25
N VAL A 65 -8.74 -3.06 -8.00
CA VAL A 65 -7.54 -3.62 -7.35
C VAL A 65 -7.07 -4.89 -8.04
N GLU A 66 -7.98 -5.81 -8.36
CA GLU A 66 -7.68 -7.06 -9.06
C GLU A 66 -7.17 -6.80 -10.49
N ALA A 67 -7.72 -5.80 -11.18
CA ALA A 67 -7.25 -5.40 -12.51
C ALA A 67 -5.79 -4.92 -12.50
N LEU A 68 -5.34 -4.32 -11.38
CA LEU A 68 -3.93 -3.92 -11.19
C LEU A 68 -3.01 -5.10 -10.81
N THR A 69 -3.56 -6.28 -10.47
CA THR A 69 -2.80 -7.49 -10.14
C THR A 69 -2.40 -8.30 -11.38
N GLU A 70 -3.03 -8.07 -12.53
CA GLU A 70 -2.87 -8.89 -13.74
C GLU A 70 -1.69 -8.47 -14.67
N GLU A 71 -0.82 -7.55 -14.25
CA GLU A 71 0.37 -7.09 -15.05
C GLU A 71 1.74 -7.60 -14.54
#